data_AF-A0A9P4N464-F1
#
_entry.id   AF-A0A9P4N464-F1
#
_cell.length_a   1.000
_cell.length_b   1.000
_cell.length_c   1.000
_cell.angle_alpha   90.00
_cell.angle_beta   90.00
_cell.angle_gamma   90.00
#
_symmetry.space_group_name_H-M   'P 1'
#
loop_
_entity.id
_entity.type
_entity.pdbx_description
1 polymer ?
#
loop_
_entity_poly.entity_id
_entity_poly.type
_entity_poly.pdbx_seq_one_letter_code
_entity_poly.pdbx_strand_id
1 'polypeptide(L)'
;MAKLQLLVKGFVLDKLVAQMSAVTYFSIDGQVRTMRERSILRSKWYEDAAKLSNKCPDPYPYTHQGRQEVFWRSIIADRTDTKRPAPQYLEEIHNLYREICKARLEAPIMNTNSWHEHVFATPEVQDMWPKTLKERGHLHEYMAAIIPVGDGRRFGITEDGYMCLTPPESKIGDVVAIFYGSPTPFLLRKDEECSMKVETRDCVYKLVGECYVHGFMDSFDSLNGFIARPAVTFQIS
;
A
#
# COMPACT_ATOMS: atom_id res chain seq x y z
N MET A 1 -12.61 33.98 6.64
CA MET A 1 -11.38 33.61 7.39
C MET A 1 -10.30 33.32 6.37
N ALA A 2 -9.11 33.91 6.51
CA ALA A 2 -7.97 33.54 5.67
C ALA A 2 -7.59 32.09 5.99
N LYS A 3 -7.59 31.21 4.98
CA LYS A 3 -7.06 29.85 5.15
C LYS A 3 -5.55 29.98 5.32
N LEU A 4 -5.01 29.47 6.43
CA LEU A 4 -3.57 29.32 6.60
C LEU A 4 -3.06 28.39 5.49
N GLN A 5 -2.12 28.86 4.68
CA GLN A 5 -1.47 28.11 3.62
C GLN A 5 -0.07 27.74 4.07
N LEU A 6 0.35 26.50 3.79
CA LEU A 6 1.71 26.04 4.03
C LEU A 6 2.47 26.02 2.71
N LEU A 7 3.61 26.69 2.68
CA LEU A 7 4.56 26.66 1.58
C LEU A 7 5.47 25.44 1.72
N VAL A 8 5.45 24.52 0.75
CA VAL A 8 6.30 23.32 0.76
C VAL A 8 7.02 23.18 -0.57
N LYS A 9 8.33 22.88 -0.52
CA LYS A 9 9.14 22.60 -1.72
C LYS A 9 9.23 21.09 -1.96
N GLY A 10 9.19 20.70 -3.22
CA GLY A 10 9.23 19.29 -3.61
C GLY A 10 9.14 19.11 -5.12
N PHE A 11 8.78 17.90 -5.54
CA PHE A 11 8.46 17.60 -6.93
C PHE A 11 7.25 16.68 -7.03
N VAL A 12 6.51 16.80 -8.12
CA VAL A 12 5.47 15.83 -8.48
C VAL A 12 6.17 14.65 -9.14
N LEU A 13 5.95 13.47 -8.58
CA LEU A 13 6.50 12.22 -9.08
C LEU A 13 5.64 11.66 -10.22
N ASP A 14 4.35 11.48 -9.97
CA ASP A 14 3.43 10.81 -10.88
C ASP A 14 1.97 11.13 -10.47
N LYS A 15 0.98 10.51 -11.12
CA LYS A 15 -0.46 10.71 -10.92
C LYS A 15 -1.15 9.37 -10.71
N LEU A 16 -2.05 9.30 -9.74
CA LEU A 16 -2.85 8.09 -9.47
C LEU A 16 -3.90 7.88 -10.58
N VAL A 17 -3.84 6.75 -11.30
CA VAL A 17 -4.75 6.45 -12.43
C VAL A 17 -5.67 5.26 -12.19
N ALA A 18 -5.31 4.37 -11.27
CA ALA A 18 -6.18 3.28 -10.82
C ALA A 18 -6.04 3.05 -9.32
N GLN A 19 -7.14 2.69 -8.66
CA GLN A 19 -7.15 2.33 -7.24
C GLN A 19 -8.34 1.44 -6.93
N MET A 20 -8.24 0.65 -5.87
CA MET A 20 -9.36 -0.11 -5.34
C MET A 20 -10.11 0.65 -4.23
N SER A 21 -11.17 0.02 -3.72
CA SER A 21 -11.89 0.51 -2.55
C SER A 21 -11.07 0.31 -1.28
N ALA A 22 -11.14 1.26 -0.34
CA ALA A 22 -10.56 1.08 0.98
C ALA A 22 -11.37 0.02 1.75
N VAL A 23 -10.68 -0.78 2.56
CA VAL A 23 -11.33 -1.75 3.45
C VAL A 23 -10.78 -1.57 4.86
N THR A 24 -11.67 -1.33 5.81
CA THR A 24 -11.32 -1.23 7.23
C THR A 24 -11.72 -2.51 7.94
N TYR A 25 -10.71 -3.21 8.46
CA TYR A 25 -10.87 -4.48 9.16
C TYR A 25 -11.19 -4.26 10.65
N PHE A 26 -10.53 -3.32 11.34
CA PHE A 26 -10.61 -3.29 12.81
C PHE A 26 -11.87 -2.64 13.38
N SER A 27 -12.32 -1.50 12.85
CA SER A 27 -13.58 -0.88 13.29
C SER A 27 -14.10 0.17 12.33
N ILE A 28 -15.41 0.13 12.07
CA ILE A 28 -16.21 1.28 11.63
C ILE A 28 -17.33 1.37 12.68
N ASP A 29 -17.55 2.56 13.24
CA ASP A 29 -18.67 2.85 14.16
C ASP A 29 -18.67 2.10 15.52
N GLY A 30 -17.49 1.77 16.04
CA GLY A 30 -17.35 1.23 17.41
C GLY A 30 -17.76 -0.24 17.59
N GLN A 31 -18.22 -0.92 16.53
CA GLN A 31 -18.48 -2.36 16.58
C GLN A 31 -17.22 -3.18 16.33
N VAL A 32 -16.93 -4.10 17.26
CA VAL A 32 -15.79 -5.02 17.14
C VAL A 32 -16.14 -6.15 16.18
N ARG A 33 -15.41 -6.25 15.07
CA ARG A 33 -15.55 -7.37 14.12
C ARG A 33 -14.94 -8.65 14.69
N THR A 34 -15.57 -9.78 14.39
CA THR A 34 -15.02 -11.10 14.69
C THR A 34 -13.70 -11.35 13.94
N MET A 35 -12.90 -12.30 14.43
CA MET A 35 -11.66 -12.70 13.73
C MET A 35 -11.92 -13.18 12.30
N ARG A 36 -13.02 -13.90 12.07
CA ARG A 36 -13.46 -14.36 10.74
C ARG A 36 -13.74 -13.18 9.82
N GLU A 37 -14.58 -12.24 10.23
CA GLU A 37 -14.94 -11.07 9.41
C GLU A 37 -13.72 -10.25 9.01
N ARG A 38 -12.82 -9.98 9.97
CA ARG A 38 -11.55 -9.28 9.69
C ARG A 38 -10.70 -10.01 8.66
N SER A 39 -10.61 -11.33 8.79
CA SER A 39 -9.81 -12.16 7.89
C SER A 39 -10.41 -12.25 6.48
N ILE A 40 -11.74 -12.29 6.36
CA ILE A 40 -12.43 -12.25 5.06
C ILE A 40 -12.23 -10.90 4.39
N LEU A 41 -12.46 -9.80 5.10
CA LEU A 41 -12.28 -8.45 4.55
C LEU A 41 -10.86 -8.21 4.05
N ARG A 42 -9.86 -8.64 4.83
CA ARG A 42 -8.45 -8.55 4.43
C ARG A 42 -8.12 -9.44 3.23
N SER A 43 -8.75 -10.61 3.13
CA SER A 43 -8.57 -11.49 1.96
C SER A 43 -9.21 -10.89 0.70
N LYS A 44 -10.36 -10.22 0.82
CA LYS A 44 -10.97 -9.46 -0.29
C LYS A 44 -10.08 -8.31 -0.75
N TRP A 45 -9.56 -7.52 0.20
CA TRP A 45 -8.61 -6.45 -0.09
C TRP A 45 -7.36 -6.99 -0.81
N TYR A 46 -6.82 -8.12 -0.33
CA TYR A 46 -5.66 -8.77 -0.97
C TYR A 46 -5.98 -9.20 -2.41
N GLU A 47 -7.12 -9.85 -2.64
CA GLU A 47 -7.52 -10.29 -3.99
C GLU A 47 -7.76 -9.13 -4.94
N ASP A 48 -8.39 -8.05 -4.47
CA ASP A 48 -8.62 -6.85 -5.27
C ASP A 48 -7.28 -6.14 -5.61
N ALA A 49 -6.36 -6.08 -4.64
CA ALA A 49 -5.01 -5.56 -4.84
C ALA A 49 -4.22 -6.44 -5.84
N ALA A 50 -4.28 -7.77 -5.70
CA ALA A 50 -3.62 -8.72 -6.59
C ALA A 50 -4.15 -8.59 -8.02
N LYS A 51 -5.46 -8.52 -8.21
CA LYS A 51 -6.09 -8.28 -9.52
C LYS A 51 -5.67 -6.94 -10.11
N LEU A 52 -5.65 -5.88 -9.31
CA LEU A 52 -5.25 -4.56 -9.77
C LEU A 52 -3.77 -4.56 -10.20
N SER A 53 -2.91 -5.24 -9.44
CA SER A 53 -1.47 -5.34 -9.72
C SER A 53 -1.15 -5.86 -11.11
N ASN A 54 -2.01 -6.69 -11.71
CA ASN A 54 -1.83 -7.22 -13.07
C ASN A 54 -1.85 -6.13 -14.17
N LYS A 55 -2.30 -4.92 -13.86
CA LYS A 55 -2.23 -3.77 -14.78
C LYS A 55 -0.85 -3.13 -14.82
N CYS A 56 0.04 -3.44 -13.87
CA CYS A 56 1.42 -2.94 -13.89
C CYS A 56 2.25 -3.68 -14.96
N PRO A 57 3.24 -2.99 -15.56
CA PRO A 57 4.23 -3.62 -16.44
C PRO A 57 5.00 -4.76 -15.75
N ASP A 58 5.49 -5.69 -16.55
CA ASP A 58 6.36 -6.79 -16.13
C ASP A 58 7.47 -6.94 -17.19
N PRO A 59 8.74 -6.63 -16.88
CA PRO A 59 9.26 -6.24 -15.57
C PRO A 59 8.77 -4.86 -15.10
N TYR A 60 8.82 -4.64 -13.78
CA TYR A 60 8.39 -3.39 -13.17
C TYR A 60 9.31 -2.22 -13.58
N PRO A 61 8.76 -1.03 -13.91
CA PRO A 61 9.48 0.01 -14.65
C PRO A 61 10.67 0.62 -13.91
N TYR A 62 10.64 0.65 -12.57
CA TYR A 62 11.68 1.32 -11.77
C TYR A 62 12.78 0.37 -11.27
N THR A 63 12.39 -0.70 -10.59
CA THR A 63 13.33 -1.64 -9.96
C THR A 63 13.75 -2.77 -10.88
N HIS A 64 13.08 -2.93 -12.03
CA HIS A 64 13.22 -4.06 -12.95
C HIS A 64 12.96 -5.45 -12.34
N GLN A 65 12.39 -5.48 -11.13
CA GLN A 65 11.92 -6.71 -10.49
C GLN A 65 10.67 -7.24 -11.20
N GLY A 66 10.43 -8.55 -11.04
CA GLY A 66 9.21 -9.18 -11.55
C GLY A 66 7.98 -8.61 -10.85
N ARG A 67 6.88 -8.46 -11.59
CA ARG A 67 5.65 -7.84 -11.05
C ARG A 67 5.11 -8.52 -9.80
N GLN A 68 5.22 -9.85 -9.71
CA GLN A 68 4.78 -10.60 -8.52
C GLN A 68 5.62 -10.28 -7.29
N GLU A 69 6.93 -10.06 -7.47
CA GLU A 69 7.82 -9.65 -6.39
C GLU A 69 7.43 -8.26 -5.87
N VAL A 70 7.29 -7.32 -6.80
CA VAL A 70 6.89 -5.94 -6.47
C VAL A 70 5.52 -5.90 -5.80
N PHE A 71 4.59 -6.75 -6.20
CA PHE A 71 3.28 -6.85 -5.57
C PHE A 71 3.37 -7.25 -4.10
N TRP A 72 4.02 -8.38 -3.78
CA TRP A 72 4.06 -8.84 -2.39
C TRP A 72 4.85 -7.89 -1.49
N ARG A 73 5.91 -7.27 -2.02
CA ARG A 73 6.64 -6.21 -1.32
C ARG A 73 5.73 -5.01 -1.07
N SER A 74 4.97 -4.57 -2.06
CA SER A 74 4.11 -3.38 -1.96
C SER A 74 3.02 -3.52 -0.90
N ILE A 75 2.37 -4.68 -0.79
CA ILE A 75 1.28 -4.89 0.19
C ILE A 75 1.76 -5.00 1.64
N ILE A 76 3.08 -5.05 1.87
CA ILE A 76 3.72 -4.93 3.19
C ILE A 76 4.57 -3.65 3.31
N ALA A 77 4.43 -2.71 2.37
CA ALA A 77 5.23 -1.49 2.27
C ALA A 77 6.75 -1.73 2.22
N ASP A 78 7.16 -2.89 1.68
CA ASP A 78 8.51 -3.43 1.57
C ASP A 78 9.31 -3.32 2.86
N ARG A 79 8.67 -3.66 3.98
CA ARG A 79 9.30 -3.66 5.29
C ARG A 79 8.76 -4.75 6.20
N THR A 80 9.52 -4.99 7.25
CA THR A 80 9.06 -5.64 8.47
C THR A 80 9.21 -4.66 9.62
N ASP A 81 8.88 -5.06 10.85
CA ASP A 81 9.06 -4.21 12.03
C ASP A 81 10.54 -3.84 12.28
N THR A 82 11.48 -4.59 11.70
CA THR A 82 12.92 -4.44 11.97
C THR A 82 13.76 -4.17 10.73
N LYS A 83 13.23 -4.36 9.52
CA LYS A 83 14.02 -4.31 8.28
C LYS A 83 13.28 -3.59 7.17
N ARG A 84 14.05 -2.84 6.37
CA ARG A 84 13.68 -2.28 5.07
C ARG A 84 14.92 -2.35 4.17
N PRO A 85 14.86 -2.94 2.96
CA PRO A 85 13.70 -3.60 2.35
C PRO A 85 13.29 -4.89 3.09
N ALA A 86 12.11 -5.43 2.76
CA ALA A 86 11.65 -6.70 3.32
C ALA A 86 12.56 -7.86 2.86
N PRO A 87 12.92 -8.82 3.75
CA PRO A 87 13.75 -9.95 3.36
C PRO A 87 13.11 -10.85 2.30
N GLN A 88 13.92 -11.41 1.39
CA GLN A 88 13.42 -12.27 0.29
C GLN A 88 12.66 -13.51 0.77
N TYR A 89 13.00 -14.08 1.93
CA TYR A 89 12.33 -15.28 2.46
C TYR A 89 10.83 -15.08 2.72
N LEU A 90 10.35 -13.84 2.78
CA LEU A 90 8.94 -13.54 2.94
C LEU A 90 8.11 -13.82 1.68
N GLU A 91 8.74 -14.03 0.52
CA GLU A 91 8.06 -14.45 -0.70
C GLU A 91 7.34 -15.80 -0.51
N GLU A 92 8.00 -16.77 0.12
CA GLU A 92 7.38 -18.08 0.42
C GLU A 92 6.18 -17.92 1.36
N ILE A 93 6.29 -17.03 2.35
CA ILE A 93 5.19 -16.72 3.27
C ILE A 93 4.04 -16.00 2.56
N HIS A 94 4.33 -15.11 1.62
CA HIS A 94 3.31 -14.49 0.77
C HIS A 94 2.59 -15.54 -0.09
N ASN A 95 3.32 -16.51 -0.65
CA ASN A 95 2.69 -17.59 -1.42
C ASN A 95 1.74 -18.43 -0.55
N LEU A 96 2.12 -18.75 0.69
CA LEU A 96 1.21 -19.35 1.66
C LEU A 96 0.02 -18.43 1.97
N TYR A 97 0.27 -17.13 2.17
CA TYR A 97 -0.78 -16.16 2.47
C TYR A 97 -1.82 -16.04 1.35
N ARG A 98 -1.39 -16.14 0.08
CA ARG A 98 -2.27 -16.22 -1.08
C ARG A 98 -3.23 -17.40 -1.00
N GLU A 99 -2.72 -18.61 -0.74
CA GLU A 99 -3.56 -19.80 -0.63
C GLU A 99 -4.50 -19.72 0.57
N ILE A 100 -4.03 -19.16 1.69
CA ILE A 100 -4.89 -18.85 2.84
C ILE A 100 -6.00 -17.88 2.43
N CYS A 101 -5.71 -16.81 1.67
CA CYS A 101 -6.72 -15.86 1.21
C CYS A 101 -7.79 -16.52 0.34
N LYS A 102 -7.41 -17.39 -0.60
CA LYS A 102 -8.37 -18.16 -1.41
C LYS A 102 -9.25 -19.06 -0.54
N ALA A 103 -8.63 -19.89 0.31
CA ALA A 103 -9.35 -20.79 1.21
C ALA A 103 -10.33 -20.04 2.12
N ARG A 104 -9.95 -18.86 2.62
CA ARG A 104 -10.81 -18.00 3.44
C ARG A 104 -12.06 -17.51 2.70
N LEU A 105 -11.94 -17.20 1.41
CA LEU A 105 -13.02 -16.66 0.59
C LEU A 105 -13.96 -17.74 0.05
N GLU A 106 -13.44 -18.95 -0.17
CA GLU A 106 -14.20 -20.10 -0.65
C GLU A 106 -14.88 -20.88 0.49
N ALA A 107 -14.39 -20.74 1.72
CA ALA A 107 -14.93 -21.43 2.88
C ALA A 107 -16.42 -21.08 3.12
N PRO A 108 -17.26 -22.08 3.42
CA PRO A 108 -18.68 -21.88 3.73
C PRO A 108 -18.88 -21.00 4.98
N ILE A 109 -20.11 -20.48 5.13
CA ILE A 109 -20.48 -19.70 6.32
C ILE A 109 -20.56 -20.66 7.52
N MET A 110 -19.67 -20.43 8.48
CA MET A 110 -19.51 -21.22 9.71
C MET A 110 -19.18 -20.28 10.87
N ASN A 111 -19.21 -20.80 12.10
CA ASN A 111 -18.66 -20.09 13.25
C ASN A 111 -17.13 -19.90 13.11
N THR A 112 -16.55 -18.96 13.86
CA THR A 112 -15.13 -18.59 13.75
C THR A 112 -14.17 -19.77 13.89
N ASN A 113 -14.40 -20.68 14.86
CA ASN A 113 -13.47 -21.78 15.13
C ASN A 113 -13.52 -22.83 14.02
N SER A 114 -14.72 -23.29 13.64
CA SER A 114 -14.88 -24.26 12.56
C SER A 114 -14.41 -23.70 11.20
N TRP A 115 -14.62 -22.40 10.97
CA TRP A 115 -14.09 -21.73 9.77
C TRP A 115 -12.55 -21.69 9.77
N HIS A 116 -11.93 -21.40 10.91
CA HIS A 116 -10.47 -21.42 11.05
C HIS A 116 -9.92 -22.83 10.79
N GLU A 117 -10.48 -23.86 11.44
CA GLU A 117 -10.10 -25.25 11.22
C GLU A 117 -10.25 -25.65 9.74
N HIS A 118 -11.35 -25.30 9.09
CA HIS A 118 -11.58 -25.58 7.68
C HIS A 118 -10.53 -24.95 6.76
N VAL A 119 -10.22 -23.66 6.95
CA VAL A 119 -9.23 -22.93 6.13
C VAL A 119 -7.83 -23.56 6.24
N PHE A 120 -7.41 -23.96 7.43
CA PHE A 120 -6.09 -24.57 7.64
C PHE A 120 -6.07 -26.08 7.40
N ALA A 121 -7.20 -26.67 7.01
CA ALA A 121 -7.30 -28.08 6.63
C ALA A 121 -7.23 -28.30 5.11
N THR A 122 -7.20 -27.25 4.28
CA THR A 122 -7.08 -27.43 2.83
C THR A 122 -5.69 -27.98 2.45
N PRO A 123 -5.59 -28.89 1.46
CA PRO A 123 -4.32 -29.48 1.06
C PRO A 123 -3.25 -28.44 0.71
N GLU A 124 -3.63 -27.39 -0.01
CA GLU A 124 -2.72 -26.33 -0.46
C GLU A 124 -2.12 -25.55 0.72
N VAL A 125 -2.92 -25.24 1.73
CA VAL A 125 -2.46 -24.55 2.94
C VAL A 125 -1.64 -25.48 3.82
N GLN A 126 -2.04 -26.75 3.95
CA GLN A 126 -1.34 -27.73 4.77
C GLN A 126 0.06 -28.06 4.24
N ASP A 127 0.21 -28.21 2.92
CA ASP A 127 1.50 -28.53 2.30
C ASP A 127 2.55 -27.42 2.55
N MET A 128 2.09 -26.16 2.48
CA MET A 128 2.92 -24.97 2.68
C MET A 128 3.05 -24.53 4.14
N TRP A 129 2.37 -25.20 5.08
CA TRP A 129 2.28 -24.74 6.46
C TRP A 129 3.67 -24.76 7.17
N PRO A 130 4.05 -23.69 7.90
CA PRO A 130 5.31 -23.63 8.63
C PRO A 130 5.50 -24.80 9.61
N LYS A 131 6.60 -25.56 9.46
CA LYS A 131 6.87 -26.78 10.24
C LYS A 131 7.75 -26.48 11.45
N THR A 132 8.68 -25.54 11.31
CA THR A 132 9.63 -25.14 12.34
C THR A 132 9.15 -23.89 13.12
N LEU A 133 9.77 -23.62 14.27
CA LEU A 133 9.53 -22.36 15.01
C LEU A 133 10.03 -21.14 14.22
N LYS A 134 11.15 -21.28 13.49
CA LYS A 134 11.72 -20.22 12.67
C LYS A 134 10.76 -19.78 11.56
N GLU A 135 10.21 -20.73 10.81
CA GLU A 135 9.24 -20.45 9.74
C GLU A 135 7.94 -19.84 10.30
N ARG A 136 7.48 -20.30 11.46
CA ARG A 136 6.35 -19.66 12.17
C ARG A 136 6.66 -18.22 12.57
N GLY A 137 7.90 -17.93 12.92
CA GLY A 137 8.40 -16.56 13.12
C GLY A 137 8.29 -15.71 11.85
N HIS A 138 8.66 -16.24 10.69
CA HIS A 138 8.51 -15.54 9.41
C HIS A 138 7.03 -15.28 9.06
N LEU A 139 6.13 -16.25 9.34
CA LEU A 139 4.68 -16.04 9.19
C LEU A 139 4.20 -14.91 10.10
N HIS A 140 4.61 -14.89 11.36
CA HIS A 140 4.26 -13.82 12.29
C HIS A 140 4.78 -12.46 11.80
N GLU A 141 6.03 -12.40 11.35
CA GLU A 141 6.64 -11.18 10.79
C GLU A 141 5.86 -10.65 9.58
N TYR A 142 5.48 -11.52 8.65
CA TYR A 142 4.66 -11.15 7.50
C TYR A 142 3.27 -10.64 7.91
N MET A 143 2.61 -11.34 8.83
CA MET A 143 1.29 -10.96 9.34
C MET A 143 1.34 -9.61 10.07
N ALA A 144 2.40 -9.36 10.84
CA ALA A 144 2.64 -8.08 11.53
C ALA A 144 2.82 -6.93 10.53
N ALA A 145 3.39 -7.18 9.35
CA ALA A 145 3.55 -6.16 8.31
C ALA A 145 2.27 -5.91 7.51
N ILE A 146 1.61 -6.95 6.97
CA ILE A 146 0.46 -6.78 6.05
C ILE A 146 -0.79 -6.21 6.73
N ILE A 147 -1.03 -6.56 8.00
CA ILE A 147 -2.24 -6.16 8.73
C ILE A 147 -2.35 -4.63 8.86
N PRO A 148 -1.38 -3.92 9.47
CA PRO A 148 -1.47 -2.47 9.65
C PRO A 148 -1.29 -1.71 8.32
N VAL A 149 -0.55 -2.27 7.37
CA VAL A 149 -0.31 -1.64 6.07
C VAL A 149 -1.57 -1.62 5.20
N GLY A 150 -2.39 -2.68 5.25
CA GLY A 150 -3.61 -2.76 4.45
C GLY A 150 -4.85 -2.08 5.07
N ASP A 151 -4.90 -1.96 6.40
CA ASP A 151 -6.11 -1.48 7.08
C ASP A 151 -6.43 -0.01 6.74
N GLY A 152 -7.61 0.23 6.17
CA GLY A 152 -8.06 1.58 5.77
C GLY A 152 -7.34 2.17 4.56
N ARG A 153 -6.26 1.55 4.07
CA ARG A 153 -5.53 1.98 2.88
C ARG A 153 -6.15 1.42 1.60
N ARG A 154 -5.92 2.09 0.49
CA ARG A 154 -6.24 1.60 -0.87
C ARG A 154 -4.95 1.17 -1.54
N PHE A 155 -5.00 0.09 -2.31
CA PHE A 155 -3.96 -0.23 -3.27
C PHE A 155 -4.25 0.50 -4.59
N GLY A 156 -3.21 1.06 -5.21
CA GLY A 156 -3.34 1.85 -6.41
C GLY A 156 -2.16 1.71 -7.36
N ILE A 157 -2.36 2.23 -8.57
CA ILE A 157 -1.38 2.27 -9.65
C ILE A 157 -1.35 3.68 -10.22
N THR A 158 -0.13 4.20 -10.41
CA THR A 158 0.13 5.51 -11.01
C THR A 158 0.25 5.45 -12.53
N GLU A 159 0.33 6.59 -13.22
CA GLU A 159 0.35 6.67 -14.68
C GLU A 159 1.55 5.93 -15.28
N ASP A 160 2.72 6.03 -14.66
CA ASP A 160 3.92 5.30 -15.08
C ASP A 160 3.93 3.84 -14.59
N GLY A 161 2.85 3.38 -13.94
CA GLY A 161 2.68 1.99 -13.54
C GLY A 161 3.22 1.65 -12.15
N TYR A 162 3.47 2.64 -11.28
CA TYR A 162 3.95 2.37 -9.92
C TYR A 162 2.85 1.86 -9.01
N MET A 163 3.13 0.80 -8.25
CA MET A 163 2.27 0.30 -7.18
C MET A 163 2.37 1.19 -5.94
N CYS A 164 1.23 1.52 -5.37
CA CYS A 164 1.15 2.40 -4.22
C CYS A 164 0.10 1.95 -3.19
N LEU A 165 0.28 2.40 -1.94
CA LEU A 165 -0.74 2.34 -0.91
C LEU A 165 -1.12 3.75 -0.48
N THR A 166 -2.38 4.08 -0.61
CA THR A 166 -2.90 5.45 -0.49
C THR A 166 -3.92 5.56 0.64
N PRO A 167 -4.12 6.76 1.22
CA PRO A 167 -5.11 6.98 2.26
C PRO A 167 -6.54 6.77 1.74
N PRO A 168 -7.53 6.49 2.62
CA PRO A 168 -8.91 6.22 2.20
C PRO A 168 -9.57 7.39 1.46
N GLU A 169 -9.09 8.61 1.64
CA GLU A 169 -9.57 9.84 0.99
C GLU A 169 -9.01 10.05 -0.43
N SER A 170 -8.10 9.19 -0.88
CA SER A 170 -7.48 9.30 -2.21
C SER A 170 -8.49 9.09 -3.34
N LYS A 171 -8.25 9.78 -4.45
CA LYS A 171 -9.04 9.74 -5.67
C LYS A 171 -8.13 9.62 -6.88
N ILE A 172 -8.65 9.00 -7.93
CA ILE A 172 -8.02 9.03 -9.24
C ILE A 172 -7.83 10.49 -9.66
N GLY A 173 -6.64 10.79 -10.18
CA GLY A 173 -6.20 12.14 -10.51
C GLY A 173 -5.44 12.87 -9.40
N ASP A 174 -5.41 12.34 -8.16
CA ASP A 174 -4.49 12.85 -7.14
C ASP A 174 -3.04 12.64 -7.61
N VAL A 175 -2.19 13.64 -7.40
CA VAL A 175 -0.78 13.59 -7.80
C VAL A 175 0.07 13.13 -6.63
N VAL A 176 1.01 12.24 -6.91
CA VAL A 176 2.05 11.82 -5.98
C VAL A 176 3.13 12.89 -5.96
N ALA A 177 3.44 13.42 -4.80
CA ALA A 177 4.49 14.41 -4.60
C ALA A 177 5.46 13.98 -3.53
N ILE A 178 6.72 14.34 -3.71
CA ILE A 178 7.78 14.20 -2.73
C ILE A 178 8.08 15.57 -2.16
N PHE A 179 7.93 15.73 -0.85
CA PHE A 179 8.38 16.94 -0.15
C PHE A 179 9.86 16.81 0.20
N TYR A 180 10.63 17.86 -0.04
CA TYR A 180 12.03 17.87 0.37
C TYR A 180 12.16 17.73 1.89
N GLY A 181 13.05 16.83 2.32
CA GLY A 181 13.22 16.48 3.74
C GLY A 181 12.25 15.43 4.27
N SER A 182 11.29 14.95 3.47
CA SER A 182 10.42 13.82 3.84
C SER A 182 10.90 12.51 3.21
N PRO A 183 11.02 11.41 3.97
CA PRO A 183 11.25 10.07 3.43
C PRO A 183 10.01 9.46 2.78
N THR A 184 8.84 10.08 2.93
CA THR A 184 7.55 9.52 2.55
C THR A 184 6.89 10.37 1.45
N PRO A 185 6.40 9.76 0.36
CA PRO A 185 5.55 10.41 -0.62
C PRO A 185 4.20 10.87 -0.05
N PHE A 186 3.58 11.86 -0.68
CA PHE A 186 2.27 12.39 -0.34
C PHE A 186 1.36 12.43 -1.56
N LEU A 187 0.07 12.27 -1.34
CA LEU A 187 -0.93 12.63 -2.34
C LEU A 187 -1.38 14.07 -2.16
N LEU A 188 -1.43 14.78 -3.28
CA LEU A 188 -1.94 16.13 -3.40
C LEU A 188 -3.12 16.17 -4.37
N ARG A 189 -4.11 17.00 -4.04
CA ARG A 189 -5.26 17.25 -4.93
C ARG A 189 -5.34 18.72 -5.26
N LYS A 190 -5.36 19.05 -6.55
CA LYS A 190 -5.48 20.44 -7.00
C LYS A 190 -6.75 21.09 -6.44
N ASP A 191 -6.62 22.29 -5.89
CA ASP A 191 -7.73 23.14 -5.44
C ASP A 191 -7.96 24.21 -6.50
N GLU A 192 -8.83 23.94 -7.47
CA GLU A 192 -9.12 24.87 -8.56
C GLU A 192 -9.67 26.21 -8.04
N GLU A 193 -10.48 26.19 -6.97
CA GLU A 193 -11.06 27.40 -6.40
C GLU A 193 -10.00 28.30 -5.77
N CYS A 194 -9.07 27.73 -5.01
CA CYS A 194 -7.97 28.49 -4.43
C CYS A 194 -6.95 28.90 -5.48
N SER A 195 -6.69 28.06 -6.49
CA SER A 195 -5.73 28.36 -7.56
C SER A 195 -6.15 29.58 -8.39
N MET A 196 -7.45 29.79 -8.61
CA MET A 196 -7.95 30.99 -9.29
C MET A 196 -7.80 32.29 -8.47
N LYS A 197 -7.57 32.18 -7.16
CA LYS A 197 -7.48 33.31 -6.23
C LYS A 197 -6.05 33.73 -5.94
N VAL A 198 -5.06 32.95 -6.38
CA VAL A 198 -3.65 33.33 -6.24
C VAL A 198 -3.27 34.21 -7.43
N GLU A 199 -2.66 35.37 -7.18
CA GLU A 199 -2.22 36.30 -8.22
C GLU A 199 -1.03 35.76 -9.03
N THR A 200 -0.39 34.69 -8.54
CA THR A 200 0.68 33.97 -9.23
C THR A 200 0.10 32.95 -10.22
N ARG A 201 0.95 32.45 -11.13
CA ARG A 201 0.59 31.29 -11.99
C ARG A 201 0.61 29.95 -11.22
N ASP A 202 0.84 29.98 -9.91
CA ASP A 202 1.05 28.79 -9.10
C ASP A 202 -0.28 28.12 -8.74
N CYS A 203 -0.27 26.79 -8.72
CA CYS A 203 -1.44 26.00 -8.36
C CYS A 203 -1.45 25.71 -6.86
N VAL A 204 -2.62 25.87 -6.23
CA VAL A 204 -2.83 25.48 -4.83
C VAL A 204 -3.28 24.04 -4.77
N TYR A 205 -2.72 23.27 -3.85
CA TYR A 205 -3.08 21.88 -3.62
C TYR A 205 -3.57 21.67 -2.18
N LYS A 206 -4.53 20.75 -2.02
CA LYS A 206 -4.88 20.17 -0.74
C LYS A 206 -4.00 18.95 -0.50
N LEU A 207 -3.39 18.87 0.67
CA LEU A 207 -2.76 17.64 1.16
C LEU A 207 -3.86 16.60 1.41
N VAL A 208 -3.80 15.48 0.69
CA VAL A 208 -4.71 14.35 0.90
C VAL A 208 -4.17 13.44 2.00
N GLY A 209 -2.87 13.15 1.99
CA GLY A 209 -2.20 12.37 3.03
C GLY A 209 -0.93 11.69 2.53
N GLU A 210 -0.20 11.06 3.44
CA GLU A 210 0.98 10.23 3.11
C GLU A 210 0.60 8.99 2.31
N CYS A 211 1.47 8.55 1.41
CA CYS A 211 1.32 7.31 0.67
C CYS A 211 2.63 6.54 0.56
N TYR A 212 2.52 5.23 0.33
CA TYR A 212 3.63 4.37 -0.04
C TYR A 212 3.70 4.28 -1.56
N VAL A 213 4.89 4.38 -2.15
CA VAL A 213 5.15 4.08 -3.57
C VAL A 213 6.37 3.18 -3.66
N HIS A 214 6.21 2.01 -4.30
CA HIS A 214 7.28 1.02 -4.37
C HIS A 214 8.48 1.53 -5.17
N GLY A 215 9.69 1.30 -4.64
CA GLY A 215 10.97 1.77 -5.22
C GLY A 215 11.36 3.20 -4.82
N PHE A 216 10.39 4.09 -4.59
CA PHE A 216 10.69 5.49 -4.24
C PHE A 216 10.99 5.70 -2.77
N MET A 217 10.35 4.93 -1.88
CA MET A 217 10.61 5.00 -0.44
C MET A 217 12.02 4.50 -0.06
N ASP A 218 12.76 3.87 -0.98
CA ASP A 218 14.12 3.36 -0.77
C ASP A 218 15.19 4.34 -1.27
N SER A 219 14.77 5.44 -1.89
CA SER A 219 15.64 6.46 -2.51
C SER A 219 15.88 7.69 -1.63
N PHE A 220 15.49 7.64 -0.35
CA PHE A 220 15.69 8.74 0.60
C PHE A 220 16.94 8.52 1.45
N ASP A 221 17.85 9.48 1.43
CA ASP A 221 18.98 9.57 2.34
C ASP A 221 18.77 10.66 3.37
N SER A 222 19.03 10.34 4.64
CA SER A 222 18.78 11.25 5.77
C SER A 222 19.62 12.52 5.75
N LEU A 223 20.78 12.52 5.07
CA LEU A 223 21.68 13.67 4.98
C LEU A 223 21.45 14.48 3.70
N ASN A 224 21.15 13.78 2.59
CA ASN A 224 21.11 14.35 1.24
C ASN A 224 19.69 14.48 0.67
N GLY A 225 18.67 13.96 1.37
CA GLY A 225 17.28 13.91 0.90
C GLY A 225 17.07 12.84 -0.17
N PHE A 226 16.11 13.05 -1.07
CA PHE A 226 15.84 12.11 -2.17
C PHE A 226 17.01 12.11 -3.18
N ILE A 227 17.61 10.93 -3.40
CA ILE A 227 18.76 10.72 -4.28
C ILE A 227 18.35 10.50 -5.76
N ALA A 228 17.08 10.18 -6.02
CA ALA A 228 16.57 10.01 -7.38
C ALA A 228 16.29 11.37 -8.07
N ARG A 229 16.87 11.57 -9.27
CA ARG A 229 16.72 12.78 -10.10
C ARG A 229 15.24 13.04 -10.46
N PRO A 230 14.65 14.22 -10.15
CA PRO A 230 13.38 14.61 -10.74
C PRO A 230 13.61 15.22 -12.12
N ALA A 231 12.79 14.83 -13.11
CA ALA A 231 12.70 15.53 -14.39
C ALA A 231 11.92 16.86 -14.27
N VAL A 232 11.20 17.13 -13.18
CA VAL A 232 10.46 18.38 -13.00
C VAL A 232 10.45 18.81 -11.53
N THR A 233 11.05 19.96 -11.22
CA THR A 233 10.96 20.62 -9.91
C THR A 233 9.75 21.56 -9.92
N PHE A 234 8.96 21.62 -8.85
CA PHE A 234 7.91 22.62 -8.70
C PHE A 234 8.12 23.44 -7.42
N GLN A 235 7.86 24.74 -7.48
CA GLN A 235 7.59 25.56 -6.30
C GLN A 235 6.08 25.67 -6.18
N ILE A 236 5.54 25.35 -5.01
CA ILE A 236 4.17 25.74 -4.65
C ILE A 236 4.35 26.98 -3.78
N SER A 237 3.80 28.13 -4.22
CA SER A 237 3.76 29.42 -3.51
C SER A 237 2.54 29.53 -2.58
#